data_AF-B4S7H7-F1
#
_entry.id   AF-B4S7H7-F1
#
_cell.length_a   1.000
_cell.length_b   1.000
_cell.length_c   1.000
_cell.angle_alpha   90.00
_cell.angle_beta   90.00
_cell.angle_gamma   90.00
#
_symmetry.space_group_name_H-M   'P 1'
#
loop_
_entity.id
_entity.type
_entity.pdbx_description
1 polymer ?
#
loop_
_entity_poly.entity_id
_entity_poly.type
_entity_poly.pdbx_seq_one_letter_code
_entity_poly.pdbx_strand_id
1 'polypeptide(L)'
;MEIAKIVLEFIRALIWPAIVVFLALSFKNEVAALLGRIKSAKLPGGVSFDLNEKIQEVKVLSNEVQESVSAKQEEHKGKPSIPLTEANARLIQLGFQPSPSGMDMSYYLQFASQDPNLALAGLRMDIDILVRNLAKGFGASVDNKRTSIGQLLRMLLDSDAIYANQYELAVKILNVCNQAVHGTPITYEQARSVIQSAEVLVADFIAWMSWGFDDNWEPQKNG
;
A
#
# COMPACT_ATOMS: atom_id res chain seq x y z
N MET A 1 -3.40 -34.43 68.65
CA MET A 1 -3.14 -34.99 67.31
C MET A 1 -3.88 -34.28 66.18
N GLU A 2 -4.97 -33.55 66.45
CA GLU A 2 -5.74 -32.86 65.40
C GLU A 2 -5.04 -31.62 64.83
N ILE A 3 -4.35 -30.84 65.66
CA ILE A 3 -3.63 -29.62 65.23
C ILE A 3 -2.55 -29.93 64.18
N ALA A 4 -1.81 -31.03 64.36
CA ALA A 4 -0.80 -31.46 63.39
C ALA A 4 -1.41 -31.87 62.04
N LYS A 5 -2.63 -32.41 62.04
CA LYS A 5 -3.38 -32.76 60.81
C LYS A 5 -3.81 -31.51 60.06
N ILE A 6 -4.36 -30.51 60.76
CA ILE A 6 -4.81 -29.25 60.17
C ILE A 6 -3.62 -28.48 59.56
N VAL A 7 -2.48 -28.43 60.26
CA VAL A 7 -1.26 -27.79 59.74
C VAL A 7 -0.76 -28.50 58.48
N LEU A 8 -0.79 -29.84 58.45
CA LEU A 8 -0.38 -30.61 57.28
C LEU A 8 -1.29 -30.35 56.06
N GLU A 9 -2.60 -30.26 56.26
CA GLU A 9 -3.56 -29.95 55.21
C GLU A 9 -3.36 -28.53 54.65
N PHE A 10 -3.09 -27.56 55.52
CA PHE A 10 -2.79 -26.18 55.11
C PHE A 10 -1.50 -26.08 54.30
N ILE A 11 -0.43 -26.76 54.74
CA ILE A 11 0.84 -26.80 54.00
C ILE A 11 0.61 -27.45 52.63
N ARG A 12 -0.14 -28.56 52.56
CA ARG A 12 -0.46 -29.24 51.30
C ARG A 12 -1.27 -28.35 50.34
N ALA A 13 -2.18 -27.54 50.87
CA ALA A 13 -2.95 -26.58 50.10
C ALA A 13 -2.11 -25.39 49.60
N LEU A 14 -1.10 -24.96 50.36
CA LEU A 14 -0.22 -23.82 50.02
C LEU A 14 0.93 -24.18 49.07
N ILE A 15 1.34 -25.44 49.03
CA ILE A 15 2.42 -25.89 48.15
C ILE A 15 2.10 -25.62 46.67
N TRP A 16 0.87 -25.88 46.22
CA TRP A 16 0.50 -25.68 44.82
C TRP A 16 0.52 -24.21 44.38
N PRO A 17 -0.13 -23.26 45.08
CA PRO A 17 0.00 -21.83 44.78
C PRO A 17 1.45 -21.35 44.80
N ALA A 18 2.25 -21.78 45.77
CA ALA A 18 3.65 -21.40 45.87
C ALA A 18 4.47 -21.91 44.67
N ILE A 19 4.26 -23.15 44.23
CA ILE A 19 4.89 -23.70 43.02
C ILE A 19 4.45 -22.92 41.77
N VAL A 20 3.16 -22.62 41.62
CA VAL A 20 2.65 -21.86 40.46
C VAL A 20 3.26 -20.47 40.40
N VAL A 21 3.31 -19.75 41.52
CA VAL A 21 3.94 -18.42 41.60
C VAL A 21 5.44 -18.51 41.33
N PHE A 22 6.12 -19.51 41.90
CA PHE A 22 7.56 -19.71 41.69
C PHE A 22 7.89 -20.02 40.23
N LEU A 23 7.10 -20.87 39.56
CA LEU A 23 7.25 -21.17 38.14
C LEU A 23 6.95 -19.95 37.27
N ALA A 24 5.88 -19.21 37.56
CA ALA A 24 5.53 -18.00 36.82
C ALA A 24 6.63 -16.93 36.90
N LEU A 25 7.26 -16.77 38.07
CA LEU A 25 8.36 -15.81 38.26
C LEU A 25 9.69 -16.29 37.66
N SER A 26 10.01 -17.57 37.81
CA SER A 26 11.28 -18.15 37.32
C SER A 26 11.34 -18.23 35.80
N PHE A 27 10.20 -18.49 35.15
CA PHE A 27 10.11 -18.65 33.70
C PHE A 27 9.52 -17.44 32.97
N LYS A 28 9.38 -16.28 33.63
CA LYS A 28 8.72 -15.11 33.01
C LYS A 28 9.40 -14.67 31.71
N ASN A 29 10.74 -14.78 31.64
CA ASN A 29 11.52 -14.34 30.48
C ASN A 29 11.43 -15.37 29.35
N GLU A 30 11.42 -16.65 29.69
CA GLU A 30 11.28 -17.78 28.79
C GLU A 30 9.86 -17.85 28.22
N VAL A 31 8.84 -17.61 29.03
CA VAL A 31 7.45 -17.49 28.61
C VAL A 31 7.27 -16.26 27.73
N ALA A 32 7.88 -15.11 28.06
CA ALA A 32 7.86 -13.94 27.18
C ALA A 32 8.59 -14.20 25.85
N ALA A 33 9.72 -14.91 25.87
CA ALA A 33 10.45 -15.29 24.67
C ALA A 33 9.68 -16.32 23.83
N LEU A 34 8.99 -17.27 24.45
CA LEU A 34 8.13 -18.23 23.78
C LEU A 34 6.87 -17.56 23.21
N LEU A 35 6.24 -16.63 23.93
CA LEU A 35 5.11 -15.83 23.42
C LEU A 35 5.54 -14.91 22.28
N GLY A 36 6.72 -14.30 22.38
CA GLY A 36 7.33 -13.53 21.29
C GLY A 36 7.60 -14.40 20.06
N ARG A 37 8.05 -15.65 20.28
CA ARG A 37 8.23 -16.66 19.23
C ARG A 37 6.92 -17.20 18.69
N ILE A 38 5.85 -17.33 19.48
CA ILE A 38 4.52 -17.76 19.01
C ILE A 38 3.87 -16.67 18.17
N LYS A 39 4.07 -15.38 18.49
CA LYS A 39 3.70 -14.28 17.60
C LYS A 39 4.41 -14.34 16.24
N SER A 40 5.62 -14.91 16.19
CA SER A 40 6.45 -14.98 14.98
C SER A 40 6.47 -16.37 14.32
N ALA A 41 5.96 -17.41 14.98
CA ALA A 41 5.95 -18.79 14.49
C ALA A 41 4.52 -19.29 14.29
N LYS A 42 4.07 -19.16 13.03
CA LYS A 42 3.15 -20.09 12.37
C LYS A 42 1.73 -20.14 12.95
N LEU A 43 0.92 -19.17 12.54
CA LEU A 43 -0.46 -19.49 12.14
C LEU A 43 -0.41 -20.28 10.82
N PRO A 44 -1.28 -21.28 10.60
CA PRO A 44 -1.41 -21.94 9.30
C PRO A 44 -1.80 -20.86 8.27
N GLY A 45 -0.87 -20.49 7.40
CA GLY A 45 -1.04 -19.37 6.46
C GLY A 45 -0.02 -18.23 6.58
N GLY A 46 0.85 -18.21 7.61
CA GLY A 46 2.19 -17.58 7.60
C GLY A 46 2.39 -16.08 7.31
N VAL A 47 1.39 -15.30 6.90
CA VAL A 47 1.61 -13.95 6.31
C VAL A 47 0.74 -12.83 6.91
N SER A 48 -0.09 -13.07 7.93
CA SER A 48 -1.23 -12.18 8.18
C SER A 48 -1.00 -10.90 9.01
N PHE A 49 -0.01 -10.80 9.90
CA PHE A 49 0.12 -9.60 10.74
C PHE A 49 0.85 -8.43 10.06
N ASP A 50 2.05 -8.67 9.54
CA ASP A 50 2.87 -7.63 8.87
C ASP A 50 2.20 -7.10 7.59
N LEU A 51 1.54 -7.96 6.81
CA LEU A 51 0.82 -7.54 5.61
C LEU A 51 -0.40 -6.66 5.93
N ASN A 52 -1.17 -7.04 6.95
CA ASN A 52 -2.33 -6.24 7.36
C ASN A 52 -1.91 -4.87 7.86
N GLU A 53 -0.83 -4.79 8.65
CA GLU A 53 -0.26 -3.53 9.12
C GLU A 53 0.17 -2.65 7.94
N LYS A 54 0.94 -3.21 6.99
CA LYS A 54 1.34 -2.49 5.76
C LYS A 54 0.16 -1.96 4.95
N ILE A 55 -0.93 -2.73 4.85
CA ILE A 55 -2.13 -2.30 4.11
C ILE A 55 -2.89 -1.21 4.88
N GLN A 56 -2.94 -1.29 6.21
CA GLN A 56 -3.49 -0.18 7.02
C GLN A 56 -2.66 1.09 6.86
N GLU A 57 -1.33 0.99 6.86
CA GLU A 57 -0.44 2.12 6.59
C GLU A 57 -0.70 2.73 5.21
N VAL A 58 -0.83 1.89 4.16
CA VAL A 58 -1.19 2.35 2.81
C VAL A 58 -2.50 3.15 2.82
N LYS A 59 -3.51 2.66 3.54
CA LYS A 59 -4.82 3.32 3.64
C LYS A 59 -4.78 4.63 4.43
N VAL A 60 -4.03 4.68 5.53
CA VAL A 60 -3.87 5.92 6.30
C VAL A 60 -3.16 6.97 5.45
N LEU A 61 -2.05 6.58 4.82
CA LEU A 61 -1.24 7.46 4.00
C LEU A 61 -1.99 7.92 2.74
N SER A 62 -2.87 7.10 2.15
CA SER A 62 -3.69 7.54 1.02
C SER A 62 -4.64 8.68 1.39
N ASN A 63 -5.17 8.69 2.62
CA ASN A 63 -6.01 9.80 3.08
C ASN A 63 -5.19 11.08 3.25
N GLU A 64 -3.98 10.98 3.81
CA GLU A 64 -3.06 12.12 3.94
C GLU A 64 -2.64 12.67 2.56
N VAL A 65 -2.37 11.78 1.61
CA VAL A 65 -2.08 12.18 0.23
C VAL A 65 -3.29 12.84 -0.41
N GLN A 66 -4.50 12.32 -0.21
CA GLN A 66 -5.73 12.91 -0.76
C GLN A 66 -5.91 14.36 -0.30
N GLU A 67 -5.59 14.68 0.96
CA GLU A 67 -5.64 16.06 1.46
C GLU A 67 -4.65 16.97 0.71
N SER A 68 -3.40 16.54 0.56
CA SER A 68 -2.37 17.30 -0.16
C SER A 68 -2.67 17.48 -1.66
N VAL A 69 -3.21 16.43 -2.30
CA VAL A 69 -3.60 16.46 -3.72
C VAL A 69 -4.79 17.38 -3.93
N SER A 70 -5.78 17.33 -3.04
CA SER A 70 -6.97 18.20 -3.14
C SER A 70 -6.58 19.68 -3.06
N ALA A 71 -5.63 20.04 -2.19
CA ALA A 71 -5.10 21.40 -2.11
C ALA A 71 -4.43 21.85 -3.43
N LYS A 72 -3.56 21.01 -4.00
CA LYS A 72 -2.91 21.25 -5.29
C LYS A 72 -3.92 21.37 -6.45
N GLN A 73 -4.96 20.55 -6.45
CA GLN A 73 -6.01 20.61 -7.48
C GLN A 73 -6.86 21.88 -7.39
N GLU A 74 -7.09 22.41 -6.19
CA GLU A 74 -7.79 23.69 -6.01
C GLU A 74 -6.99 24.88 -6.58
N GLU A 75 -5.65 24.84 -6.55
CA GLU A 75 -4.83 25.87 -7.21
C GLU A 75 -5.00 25.91 -8.73
N HIS A 76 -5.37 24.77 -9.34
CA HIS A 76 -5.57 24.62 -10.78
C HIS A 76 -7.05 24.52 -11.16
N LYS A 77 -7.94 24.99 -10.29
CA LYS A 77 -9.38 24.99 -10.52
C LYS A 77 -9.75 25.74 -11.80
N GLY A 78 -10.57 25.11 -12.63
CA GLY A 78 -11.02 25.66 -13.92
C GLY A 78 -10.29 25.10 -15.15
N LYS A 79 -9.26 24.27 -14.96
CA LYS A 79 -8.68 23.47 -16.04
C LYS A 79 -9.60 22.31 -16.40
N PRO A 80 -9.64 21.88 -17.68
CA PRO A 80 -10.49 20.78 -18.09
C PRO A 80 -10.09 19.48 -17.37
N SER A 81 -11.09 18.73 -16.92
CA SER A 81 -10.86 17.37 -16.43
C SER A 81 -10.78 16.41 -17.62
N ILE A 82 -9.85 15.47 -17.57
CA ILE A 82 -9.73 14.41 -18.58
C ILE A 82 -10.70 13.29 -18.20
N PRO A 83 -11.71 12.97 -19.05
CA PRO A 83 -12.54 11.80 -18.84
C PRO A 83 -11.68 10.53 -18.87
N LEU A 84 -11.99 9.54 -18.03
CA LEU A 84 -11.23 8.27 -18.00
C LEU A 84 -11.21 7.56 -19.36
N THR A 85 -12.29 7.69 -20.15
CA THR A 85 -12.38 7.18 -21.53
C THR A 85 -11.35 7.80 -22.49
N GLU A 86 -10.82 8.99 -22.17
CA GLU A 86 -9.85 9.72 -22.98
C GLU A 86 -8.42 9.69 -22.40
N ALA A 87 -8.23 9.17 -21.18
CA ALA A 87 -6.94 9.20 -20.49
C ALA A 87 -5.81 8.55 -21.30
N ASN A 88 -6.05 7.38 -21.90
CA ASN A 88 -5.07 6.73 -22.77
C ASN A 88 -4.81 7.51 -24.07
N ALA A 89 -5.83 8.15 -24.64
CA ALA A 89 -5.64 9.00 -25.82
C ALA A 89 -4.74 10.20 -25.47
N ARG A 90 -4.95 10.81 -24.29
CA ARG A 90 -4.12 11.89 -23.78
C ARG A 90 -2.68 11.44 -23.52
N LEU A 91 -2.47 10.28 -22.90
CA LEU A 91 -1.15 9.68 -22.71
C LEU A 91 -0.41 9.58 -24.06
N ILE A 92 -1.06 9.01 -25.08
CA ILE A 92 -0.46 8.85 -26.41
C ILE A 92 -0.13 10.21 -27.04
N GLN A 93 -1.00 11.21 -26.91
CA GLN A 93 -0.76 12.56 -27.42
C GLN A 93 0.49 13.21 -26.80
N LEU A 94 0.69 13.01 -25.49
CA LEU A 94 1.87 13.48 -24.76
C LEU A 94 3.12 12.61 -25.02
N GLY A 95 3.00 11.59 -25.88
CA GLY A 95 4.07 10.64 -26.16
C GLY A 95 4.37 9.70 -24.99
N PHE A 96 3.45 9.55 -24.05
CA PHE A 96 3.54 8.65 -22.91
C PHE A 96 3.05 7.24 -23.24
N GLN A 97 3.44 6.28 -22.41
CA GLN A 97 2.99 4.91 -22.55
C GLN A 97 1.54 4.78 -22.03
N PRO A 98 0.61 4.17 -22.79
CA PRO A 98 -0.75 3.95 -22.32
C PRO A 98 -0.80 2.94 -21.18
N SER A 99 -1.78 3.10 -20.29
CA SER A 99 -2.06 2.18 -19.19
C SER A 99 -2.98 1.04 -19.63
N PRO A 100 -2.70 -0.21 -19.22
CA PRO A 100 -3.62 -1.34 -19.36
C PRO A 100 -5.06 -1.09 -18.88
N SER A 101 -5.26 -0.41 -17.74
CA SER A 101 -6.60 -0.10 -17.20
C SER A 101 -7.27 1.10 -17.87
N GLY A 102 -6.55 1.85 -18.71
CA GLY A 102 -6.99 3.17 -19.14
C GLY A 102 -6.98 4.21 -18.01
N MET A 103 -6.19 3.98 -16.95
CA MET A 103 -6.17 4.78 -15.71
C MET A 103 -7.47 4.70 -14.89
N ASP A 104 -8.32 3.70 -15.14
CA ASP A 104 -9.53 3.42 -14.37
C ASP A 104 -9.29 2.26 -13.39
N MET A 105 -9.13 2.59 -12.11
CA MET A 105 -8.88 1.60 -11.06
C MET A 105 -10.06 0.65 -10.82
N SER A 106 -11.28 0.99 -11.28
CA SER A 106 -12.44 0.10 -11.24
C SER A 106 -12.22 -1.17 -12.05
N TYR A 107 -11.37 -1.11 -13.09
CA TYR A 107 -10.92 -2.28 -13.85
C TYR A 107 -10.35 -3.34 -12.91
N TYR A 108 -9.39 -2.99 -12.05
CA TYR A 108 -8.78 -3.95 -11.13
C TYR A 108 -9.71 -4.38 -9.99
N LEU A 109 -10.62 -3.51 -9.55
CA LEU A 109 -11.63 -3.88 -8.55
C LEU A 109 -12.54 -5.01 -9.04
N GLN A 110 -12.92 -4.99 -10.32
CA GLN A 110 -13.72 -6.05 -10.93
C GLN A 110 -12.97 -7.40 -10.91
N PHE A 111 -11.68 -7.39 -11.29
CA PHE A 111 -10.85 -8.61 -11.28
C PHE A 111 -10.49 -9.10 -9.88
N ALA A 112 -10.37 -8.21 -8.89
CA ALA A 112 -10.02 -8.58 -7.53
C ALA A 112 -11.03 -9.55 -6.91
N SER A 113 -12.29 -9.53 -7.35
CA SER A 113 -13.32 -10.48 -6.91
C SER A 113 -13.05 -11.93 -7.37
N GLN A 114 -12.29 -12.11 -8.45
CA GLN A 114 -11.93 -13.40 -9.02
C GLN A 114 -10.55 -13.85 -8.57
N ASP A 115 -9.56 -12.95 -8.69
CA ASP A 115 -8.18 -13.20 -8.28
C ASP A 115 -7.54 -11.89 -7.75
N PRO A 116 -7.49 -11.71 -6.41
CA PRO A 116 -6.89 -10.55 -5.77
C PRO A 116 -5.40 -10.38 -6.08
N ASN A 117 -4.66 -11.49 -6.22
CA ASN A 117 -3.22 -11.46 -6.52
C ASN A 117 -2.98 -10.96 -7.94
N LEU A 118 -3.74 -11.46 -8.91
CA LEU A 118 -3.67 -11.01 -10.29
C LEU A 118 -4.08 -9.54 -10.43
N ALA A 119 -5.11 -9.10 -9.70
CA ALA A 119 -5.51 -7.70 -9.68
C ALA A 119 -4.38 -6.78 -9.19
N LEU A 120 -3.67 -7.16 -8.11
CA LEU A 120 -2.51 -6.39 -7.63
C LEU A 120 -1.29 -6.49 -8.54
N ALA A 121 -1.11 -7.59 -9.28
CA ALA A 121 -0.09 -7.69 -10.32
C ALA A 121 -0.38 -6.69 -11.47
N GLY A 122 -1.65 -6.57 -11.87
CA GLY A 122 -2.11 -5.57 -12.82
C GLY A 122 -1.88 -4.14 -12.32
N LEU A 123 -2.32 -3.84 -11.09
CA LEU A 123 -2.11 -2.53 -10.46
C LEU A 123 -0.62 -2.13 -10.44
N ARG A 124 0.28 -3.09 -10.13
CA ARG A 124 1.73 -2.85 -10.16
C ARG A 124 2.20 -2.34 -11.52
N MET A 125 1.67 -2.89 -12.60
CA MET A 125 2.06 -2.53 -13.96
C MET A 125 1.63 -1.09 -14.28
N ASP A 126 0.43 -0.70 -13.86
CA ASP A 126 -0.06 0.67 -14.01
C ASP A 126 0.75 1.69 -13.21
N ILE A 127 1.10 1.37 -11.96
CA ILE A 127 1.94 2.26 -11.15
C ILE A 127 3.35 2.38 -11.76
N ASP A 128 3.91 1.30 -12.32
CA ASP A 128 5.20 1.35 -13.04
C ASP A 128 5.12 2.30 -14.25
N ILE A 129 4.05 2.19 -15.04
CA ILE A 129 3.79 3.06 -16.20
C ILE A 129 3.62 4.51 -15.77
N LEU A 130 2.81 4.77 -14.72
CA LEU A 130 2.57 6.11 -14.18
C LEU A 130 3.88 6.77 -13.78
N VAL A 131 4.71 6.10 -12.97
CA VAL A 131 6.00 6.65 -12.50
C VAL A 131 6.94 6.95 -13.68
N ARG A 132 7.01 6.07 -14.67
CA ARG A 132 7.85 6.29 -15.86
C ARG A 132 7.35 7.44 -16.73
N ASN A 133 6.04 7.55 -16.91
CA ASN A 133 5.43 8.66 -17.66
C ASN A 133 5.64 9.99 -16.94
N LEU A 134 5.49 10.01 -15.61
CA LEU A 134 5.75 11.19 -14.80
C LEU A 134 7.21 11.63 -14.93
N ALA A 135 8.15 10.70 -14.75
CA ALA A 135 9.58 11.00 -14.93
C ALA A 135 9.89 11.56 -16.33
N LYS A 136 9.26 10.98 -17.37
CA LYS A 136 9.39 11.48 -18.75
C LYS A 136 8.84 12.90 -18.91
N GLY A 137 7.65 13.19 -18.37
CA GLY A 137 7.05 14.51 -18.53
C GLY A 137 7.76 15.62 -17.75
N PHE A 138 8.40 15.30 -16.64
CA PHE A 138 9.29 16.22 -15.91
C PHE A 138 10.69 16.34 -16.55
N GLY A 139 10.90 15.76 -17.74
CA GLY A 139 12.15 15.93 -18.49
C GLY A 139 13.34 15.17 -17.91
N ALA A 140 13.11 14.19 -17.03
CA ALA A 140 14.19 13.36 -16.52
C ALA A 140 14.80 12.56 -17.69
N SER A 141 16.03 12.90 -18.08
CA SER A 141 16.80 12.21 -19.12
C SER A 141 17.31 10.87 -18.59
N VAL A 142 16.39 9.95 -18.38
CA VAL A 142 16.66 8.62 -17.85
C VAL A 142 16.54 7.63 -19.00
N ASP A 143 17.54 6.75 -19.14
CA ASP A 143 17.34 5.53 -19.93
C ASP A 143 16.29 4.68 -19.20
N ASN A 144 15.03 4.94 -19.53
CA ASN A 144 13.84 4.43 -18.85
C ASN A 144 13.81 2.90 -18.76
N LYS A 145 14.64 2.18 -19.52
CA LYS A 145 14.74 0.71 -19.47
C LYS A 145 15.70 0.20 -18.39
N ARG A 146 16.63 1.03 -17.91
CA ARG A 146 17.69 0.61 -16.97
C ARG A 146 17.45 1.07 -15.54
N THR A 147 16.70 2.16 -15.36
CA THR A 147 16.46 2.72 -14.03
C THR A 147 15.29 2.01 -13.35
N SER A 148 15.52 1.64 -12.10
CA SER A 148 14.49 1.00 -11.27
C SER A 148 13.41 2.00 -10.87
N ILE A 149 12.21 1.50 -10.59
CA ILE A 149 11.09 2.35 -10.14
C ILE A 149 11.40 3.09 -8.84
N GLY A 150 12.09 2.45 -7.89
CA GLY A 150 12.48 3.12 -6.65
C GLY A 150 13.42 4.30 -6.89
N GLN A 151 14.33 4.19 -7.86
CA GLN A 151 15.20 5.30 -8.26
C GLN A 151 14.41 6.41 -8.96
N LEU A 152 13.47 6.08 -9.86
CA LEU A 152 12.60 7.07 -10.51
C LEU A 152 11.75 7.83 -9.49
N LEU A 153 11.13 7.13 -8.54
CA LEU A 153 10.37 7.74 -7.45
C LEU A 153 11.22 8.69 -6.61
N ARG A 154 12.46 8.30 -6.29
CA ARG A 154 13.38 9.17 -5.56
C ARG A 154 13.76 10.41 -6.38
N MET A 155 14.06 10.25 -7.66
CA MET A 155 14.35 11.38 -8.54
C MET A 155 13.17 12.36 -8.64
N LEU A 156 11.95 11.85 -8.75
CA LEU A 156 10.73 12.66 -8.78
C LEU A 156 10.52 13.43 -7.47
N LEU A 157 10.85 12.81 -6.33
CA LEU A 157 10.81 13.49 -5.04
C LEU A 157 11.89 14.57 -4.96
N ASP A 158 13.12 14.25 -5.34
CA ASP A 158 14.28 15.17 -5.28
C ASP A 158 14.11 16.38 -6.24
N SER A 159 13.28 16.25 -7.28
CA SER A 159 12.94 17.32 -8.22
C SER A 159 11.63 18.04 -7.90
N ASP A 160 11.05 17.82 -6.72
CA ASP A 160 9.76 18.38 -6.28
C ASP A 160 8.59 18.08 -7.24
N ALA A 161 8.68 17.02 -8.05
CA ALA A 161 7.63 16.61 -8.98
C ALA A 161 6.50 15.86 -8.26
N ILE A 162 6.81 15.25 -7.12
CA ILE A 162 5.86 14.61 -6.20
C ILE A 162 6.17 15.02 -4.76
N TYR A 163 5.15 14.97 -3.91
CA TYR A 163 5.30 15.20 -2.48
C TYR A 163 5.87 13.97 -1.75
N ALA A 164 6.44 14.19 -0.56
CA ALA A 164 7.03 13.12 0.26
C ALA A 164 6.02 12.02 0.63
N ASN A 165 4.78 12.39 0.94
CA ASN A 165 3.70 11.44 1.22
C ASN A 165 3.28 10.64 -0.03
N GLN A 166 3.29 11.24 -1.22
CA GLN A 166 3.05 10.55 -2.50
C GLN A 166 4.14 9.53 -2.80
N TYR A 167 5.41 9.91 -2.59
CA TYR A 167 6.55 9.00 -2.69
C TYR A 167 6.39 7.80 -1.76
N GLU A 168 6.09 8.05 -0.48
CA GLU A 168 5.95 6.99 0.51
C GLU A 168 4.77 6.07 0.18
N LEU A 169 3.65 6.63 -0.27
CA LEU A 169 2.46 5.87 -0.69
C LEU A 169 2.78 4.95 -1.86
N ALA A 170 3.41 5.48 -2.90
CA ALA A 170 3.80 4.70 -4.07
C ALA A 170 4.73 3.54 -3.69
N VAL A 171 5.73 3.79 -2.84
CA VAL A 171 6.65 2.75 -2.35
C VAL A 171 5.89 1.66 -1.58
N LYS A 172 4.98 2.02 -0.66
CA LYS A 172 4.22 1.03 0.11
C LYS A 172 3.26 0.22 -0.77
N ILE A 173 2.56 0.86 -1.71
CA ILE A 173 1.70 0.17 -2.69
C ILE A 173 2.52 -0.85 -3.50
N LEU A 174 3.67 -0.42 -4.05
CA LEU A 174 4.55 -1.30 -4.83
C LEU A 174 5.06 -2.48 -3.99
N ASN A 175 5.36 -2.27 -2.71
CA ASN A 175 5.78 -3.34 -1.80
C ASN A 175 4.68 -4.38 -1.57
N VAL A 176 3.41 -3.95 -1.42
CA VAL A 176 2.27 -4.88 -1.28
C VAL A 176 2.03 -5.62 -2.60
N CYS A 177 2.06 -4.92 -3.73
CA CYS A 177 1.90 -5.55 -5.04
C CYS A 177 3.03 -6.55 -5.34
N ASN A 178 4.27 -6.23 -4.94
CA ASN A 178 5.41 -7.13 -5.13
C ASN A 178 5.24 -8.44 -4.34
N GLN A 179 4.74 -8.37 -3.10
CA GLN A 179 4.40 -9.56 -2.31
C GLN A 179 3.33 -10.41 -3.01
N ALA A 180 2.27 -9.78 -3.55
CA ALA A 180 1.23 -10.47 -4.29
C ALA A 180 1.78 -11.23 -5.51
N VAL A 181 2.66 -10.60 -6.28
CA VAL A 181 3.35 -11.21 -7.44
C VAL A 181 4.24 -12.38 -7.04
N HIS A 182 4.87 -12.32 -5.86
CA HIS A 182 5.67 -13.41 -5.31
C HIS A 182 4.85 -14.53 -4.65
N GLY A 183 3.52 -14.49 -4.77
CA GLY A 183 2.64 -15.56 -4.30
C GLY A 183 2.20 -15.42 -2.85
N THR A 184 2.45 -14.28 -2.20
CA THR A 184 1.81 -13.98 -0.92
C THR A 184 0.29 -13.94 -1.10
N PRO A 185 -0.50 -14.74 -0.37
CA PRO A 185 -1.95 -14.73 -0.52
C PRO A 185 -2.55 -13.38 -0.14
N ILE A 186 -3.34 -12.79 -1.05
CA ILE A 186 -4.06 -11.53 -0.84
C ILE A 186 -5.55 -11.82 -0.79
N THR A 187 -6.26 -11.24 0.18
CA THR A 187 -7.72 -11.30 0.21
C THR A 187 -8.35 -10.22 -0.67
N TYR A 188 -9.61 -10.40 -1.06
CA TYR A 188 -10.34 -9.38 -1.80
C TYR A 188 -10.33 -8.01 -1.09
N GLU A 189 -10.60 -7.96 0.21
CA GLU A 189 -10.62 -6.69 0.97
C GLU A 189 -9.25 -6.02 1.04
N GLN A 190 -8.18 -6.82 1.14
CA GLN A 190 -6.80 -6.33 1.09
C GLN A 190 -6.49 -5.71 -0.28
N ALA A 191 -6.78 -6.43 -1.37
CA ALA A 191 -6.58 -5.92 -2.72
C ALA A 191 -7.40 -4.65 -2.97
N ARG A 192 -8.69 -4.67 -2.59
CA ARG A 192 -9.59 -3.51 -2.69
C ARG A 192 -9.01 -2.29 -1.97
N SER A 193 -8.54 -2.45 -0.73
CA SER A 193 -7.96 -1.35 0.04
C SER A 193 -6.75 -0.74 -0.66
N VAL A 194 -5.87 -1.58 -1.22
CA VAL A 194 -4.67 -1.12 -1.95
C VAL A 194 -5.04 -0.43 -3.27
N ILE A 195 -5.99 -0.99 -4.03
CA ILE A 195 -6.46 -0.42 -5.29
C ILE A 195 -7.11 0.95 -5.07
N GLN A 196 -7.97 1.08 -4.06
CA GLN A 196 -8.59 2.37 -3.71
C GLN A 196 -7.56 3.40 -3.23
N SER A 197 -6.53 2.95 -2.51
CA SER A 197 -5.45 3.84 -2.07
C SER A 197 -4.61 4.36 -3.24
N ALA A 198 -4.43 3.54 -4.28
CA ALA A 198 -3.71 3.91 -5.49
C ALA A 198 -4.47 4.92 -6.37
N GLU A 199 -5.80 4.94 -6.29
CA GLU A 199 -6.67 5.85 -7.04
C GLU A 199 -6.30 7.32 -6.82
N VAL A 200 -5.84 7.68 -5.61
CA VAL A 200 -5.40 9.05 -5.28
C VAL A 200 -4.19 9.47 -6.13
N LEU A 201 -3.21 8.59 -6.31
CA LEU A 201 -2.02 8.87 -7.13
C LEU A 201 -2.39 8.96 -8.62
N VAL A 202 -3.28 8.08 -9.08
CA VAL A 202 -3.76 8.06 -10.46
C VAL A 202 -4.56 9.33 -10.76
N ALA A 203 -5.44 9.75 -9.84
CA ALA A 203 -6.23 10.96 -9.98
C ALA A 203 -5.36 12.22 -10.03
N ASP A 204 -4.33 12.35 -9.16
CA ASP A 204 -3.38 13.47 -9.24
C ASP A 204 -2.63 13.48 -10.58
N PHE A 205 -2.18 12.31 -11.04
CA PHE A 205 -1.51 12.19 -12.32
C PHE A 205 -2.41 12.58 -13.51
N ILE A 206 -3.66 12.12 -13.52
CA ILE A 206 -4.65 12.51 -14.53
C ILE A 206 -4.86 14.02 -14.51
N ALA A 207 -5.04 14.61 -13.32
CA ALA A 207 -5.18 16.06 -13.21
C ALA A 207 -3.95 16.76 -13.80
N TRP A 208 -2.73 16.34 -13.44
CA TRP A 208 -1.50 16.90 -13.98
C TRP A 208 -1.40 16.79 -15.51
N MET A 209 -1.89 15.72 -16.15
CA MET A 209 -1.91 15.64 -17.61
C MET A 209 -2.77 16.71 -18.29
N SER A 210 -3.70 17.35 -17.56
CA SER A 210 -4.55 18.41 -18.10
C SER A 210 -3.93 19.80 -17.96
N TRP A 211 -3.18 20.07 -16.89
CA TRP A 211 -2.64 21.41 -16.61
C TRP A 211 -1.11 21.50 -16.66
N GLY A 212 -0.41 20.38 -16.65
CA GLY A 212 1.06 20.30 -16.62
C GLY A 212 1.76 20.53 -17.96
N PHE A 213 1.00 20.83 -19.02
CA PHE A 213 1.52 21.02 -20.38
C PHE A 213 0.90 22.28 -21.01
N ASP A 214 1.73 23.07 -21.70
CA ASP A 214 1.33 24.30 -22.38
C ASP A 214 0.77 24.01 -23.79
N ASP A 215 -0.30 23.21 -23.87
CA ASP A 215 -0.86 22.78 -25.16
C ASP A 215 -2.35 23.12 -25.35
N ASN A 216 -2.95 23.89 -24.43
CA ASN A 216 -4.36 24.32 -24.47
C ASN A 216 -5.33 23.18 -24.78
N TRP A 217 -5.04 21.98 -24.26
CA TRP A 217 -5.86 20.80 -24.51
C TRP A 217 -7.30 20.99 -24.02
N GLU A 218 -8.27 20.51 -24.82
CA GLU A 218 -9.68 20.44 -24.48
C GLU A 218 -10.20 19.01 -24.68
N PRO A 219 -11.12 18.53 -23.81
CA PRO A 219 -11.72 17.21 -23.93
C PRO A 219 -12.54 17.11 -25.22
N GLN A 220 -12.54 15.94 -25.83
CA GLN A 220 -13.38 15.73 -27.00
C GLN A 220 -14.84 15.81 -26.57
N LYS A 221 -15.59 16.76 -27.15
CA LYS A 221 -17.05 16.79 -26.98
C LYS A 221 -17.57 15.52 -27.66
N ASN A 222 -17.98 14.54 -26.85
CA ASN A 222 -18.62 13.30 -27.32
C ASN A 222 -19.66 13.66 -28.41
N GLY A 223 -19.41 13.18 -29.63
CA GLY A 223 -20.35 13.26 -30.75
C GLY A 223 -21.38 12.14 -30.69
#